data_AF-A0A7V8BJX7-F1
#
_entry.id   AF-A0A7V8BJX7-F1
#
_cell.length_a   1.000
_cell.length_b   1.000
_cell.length_c   1.000
_cell.angle_alpha   90.00
_cell.angle_beta   90.00
_cell.angle_gamma   90.00
#
_symmetry.space_group_name_H-M   'P 1'
#
loop_
_entity.id
_entity.type
_entity.pdbx_description
1 polymer ?
#
loop_
_entity_poly.entity_id
_entity_poly.type
_entity_poly.pdbx_seq_one_letter_code
_entity_poly.pdbx_strand_id
1 'polypeptide(L)'
;MNPRFREERPLYWIGSAKRNLLDFPAEVVDDFGYALGVVQSGGQPLSAKPWKGEGPGVFELVEDHRGGTFRVAYTVRFAKAVYVLHCFQKKSPSGAHTAKTDIDLIHERLKLARSDYEARYGKDG
;
A
#
# COMPACT_ATOMS: atom_id res chain seq x y z
N MET A 1 -27.10 -21.54 2.40
CA MET A 1 -25.72 -21.19 1.97
C MET A 1 -25.63 -19.68 2.03
N ASN A 2 -24.96 -19.10 3.03
CA ASN A 2 -24.82 -17.65 3.16
C ASN A 2 -23.49 -17.27 2.48
N PRO A 3 -23.46 -16.63 1.30
CA PRO A 3 -22.23 -16.05 0.81
C PRO A 3 -21.93 -14.91 1.77
N ARG A 4 -20.98 -15.11 2.69
CA ARG A 4 -20.37 -13.98 3.38
C ARG A 4 -19.73 -13.15 2.27
N PHE A 5 -20.43 -12.13 1.80
CA PHE A 5 -19.76 -10.95 1.26
C PHE A 5 -18.78 -10.56 2.35
N ARG A 6 -17.50 -10.86 2.16
CA ARG A 6 -16.48 -10.17 2.93
C ARG A 6 -16.65 -8.73 2.48
N GLU A 7 -17.31 -7.93 3.30
CA GLU A 7 -17.38 -6.50 3.08
C GLU A 7 -15.95 -6.01 2.82
N GLU A 8 -15.77 -5.31 1.71
CA GLU A 8 -14.46 -4.80 1.32
C GLU A 8 -13.88 -4.02 2.49
N ARG A 9 -12.67 -4.38 2.92
CA ARG A 9 -12.01 -3.64 3.99
C ARG A 9 -11.82 -2.20 3.51
N PRO A 10 -12.17 -1.18 4.32
CA PRO A 10 -11.87 0.18 3.98
C PRO A 10 -10.36 0.36 3.74
N LEU A 11 -10.03 1.19 2.77
CA LEU A 11 -8.67 1.57 2.44
C LEU A 11 -8.43 3.02 2.84
N TYR A 12 -7.44 3.23 3.69
CA TYR A 12 -7.03 4.54 4.17
C TYR A 12 -5.68 4.93 3.59
N TRP A 13 -5.51 6.23 3.35
CA TRP A 13 -4.31 6.82 2.78
C TRP A 13 -3.56 7.59 3.85
N ILE A 14 -2.28 7.30 4.04
CA ILE A 14 -1.44 8.06 4.97
C ILE A 14 -0.69 9.16 4.24
N GLY A 15 -0.76 10.37 4.81
CA GLY A 15 -0.02 11.53 4.30
C GLY A 15 -0.33 11.82 2.83
N SER A 16 0.73 11.97 2.02
CA SER A 16 0.61 12.32 0.60
C SER A 16 0.35 11.13 -0.34
N ALA A 17 0.20 9.91 0.18
CA ALA A 17 0.20 8.71 -0.66
C ALA A 17 -0.83 8.75 -1.79
N LYS A 18 -2.09 9.15 -1.49
CA LYS A 18 -3.14 9.26 -2.51
C LYS A 18 -2.78 10.26 -3.61
N ARG A 19 -2.29 11.45 -3.20
CA ARG A 19 -1.87 12.48 -4.15
C ARG A 19 -0.75 11.96 -5.05
N ASN A 20 0.26 11.30 -4.47
CA ASN A 20 1.38 10.78 -5.23
C ASN A 20 0.99 9.66 -6.19
N LEU A 21 0.01 8.82 -5.83
CA LEU A 21 -0.57 7.86 -6.78
C LEU A 21 -1.21 8.60 -7.95
N LEU A 22 -2.03 9.61 -7.69
CA LEU A 22 -2.73 10.36 -8.75
C LEU A 22 -1.80 11.19 -9.65
N ASP A 23 -0.56 11.42 -9.23
CA ASP A 23 0.48 12.07 -10.05
C ASP A 23 1.16 11.07 -11.03
N PHE A 24 0.84 9.77 -10.97
CA PHE A 24 1.38 8.75 -11.89
C PHE A 24 0.69 8.76 -13.26
N PRO A 25 1.27 8.09 -14.28
CA PRO A 25 0.58 7.84 -15.54
C PRO A 25 -0.77 7.14 -15.31
N ALA A 26 -1.79 7.49 -16.10
CA ALA A 26 -3.15 6.98 -15.91
C ALA A 26 -3.23 5.44 -15.88
N GLU A 27 -2.55 4.76 -16.81
CA GLU A 27 -2.49 3.29 -16.84
C GLU A 27 -1.95 2.70 -15.52
N VAL A 28 -0.92 3.33 -14.95
CA VAL A 28 -0.32 2.90 -13.67
C VAL A 28 -1.29 3.13 -12.50
N VAL A 29 -2.07 4.22 -12.54
CA VAL A 29 -3.12 4.49 -11.55
C VAL A 29 -4.20 3.43 -11.61
N ASP A 30 -4.64 3.07 -12.82
CA ASP A 30 -5.67 2.05 -13.03
C ASP A 30 -5.21 0.68 -12.54
N ASP A 31 -3.99 0.26 -12.88
CA ASP A 31 -3.40 -1.02 -12.45
C ASP A 31 -3.28 -1.11 -10.93
N PHE A 32 -2.75 -0.07 -10.28
CA PHE A 32 -2.68 -0.04 -8.82
C PHE A 32 -4.07 0.05 -8.17
N GLY A 33 -5.01 0.78 -8.77
CA GLY A 33 -6.40 0.84 -8.30
C GLY A 33 -7.05 -0.53 -8.26
N TYR A 34 -6.92 -1.30 -9.34
CA TYR A 34 -7.40 -2.68 -9.42
C TYR A 34 -6.74 -3.57 -8.37
N ALA A 35 -5.41 -3.52 -8.27
CA ALA A 35 -4.65 -4.32 -7.32
C ALA A 35 -5.02 -3.99 -5.86
N LEU A 36 -5.22 -2.71 -5.51
CA LEU A 36 -5.68 -2.30 -4.19
C LEU A 36 -7.10 -2.79 -3.90
N GLY A 37 -8.01 -2.80 -4.88
CA GLY A 37 -9.34 -3.40 -4.74
C GLY A 37 -9.30 -4.89 -4.40
N VAL A 38 -8.39 -5.65 -5.03
CA VAL A 38 -8.15 -7.06 -4.68
C VAL A 38 -7.67 -7.20 -3.23
N VAL A 39 -6.78 -6.31 -2.77
CA VAL A 39 -6.32 -6.30 -1.36
C VAL A 39 -7.46 -5.98 -0.37
N GLN A 40 -8.35 -5.05 -0.72
CA GLN A 40 -9.52 -4.71 0.10
C GLN A 40 -10.48 -5.90 0.25
N SER A 41 -10.66 -6.67 -0.82
CA SER A 41 -11.42 -7.93 -0.83
C SER A 41 -10.73 -9.08 -0.06
N GLY A 42 -9.50 -8.85 0.42
CA GLY A 42 -8.70 -9.82 1.16
C GLY A 42 -7.93 -10.81 0.28
N GLY A 43 -7.85 -10.54 -1.03
CA GLY A 43 -6.96 -11.24 -1.94
C GLY A 43 -5.53 -10.68 -1.92
N GLN A 44 -4.64 -11.33 -2.66
CA GLN A 44 -3.27 -10.87 -2.86
C GLN A 44 -3.00 -10.73 -4.37
N PRO A 45 -2.77 -9.50 -4.87
CA PRO A 45 -2.39 -9.28 -6.27
C PRO A 45 -1.09 -9.99 -6.63
N LEU A 46 -0.93 -10.37 -7.91
CA LEU A 46 0.30 -10.97 -8.41
C LEU A 46 1.50 -10.02 -8.34
N SER A 47 1.27 -8.72 -8.46
CA SER A 47 2.31 -7.68 -8.34
C SER A 47 2.73 -7.40 -6.89
N ALA A 48 2.04 -7.99 -5.89
CA ALA A 48 2.35 -7.79 -4.48
C ALA A 48 3.59 -8.57 -4.05
N LYS A 49 4.55 -7.86 -3.45
CA LYS A 49 5.79 -8.40 -2.90
C LYS A 49 5.91 -8.01 -1.43
N PRO A 50 6.43 -8.88 -0.55
CA PRO A 50 6.70 -8.51 0.83
C PRO A 50 7.71 -7.35 0.91
N TRP A 51 7.40 -6.33 1.71
CA TRP A 51 8.34 -5.26 1.99
C TRP A 51 9.42 -5.73 2.97
N LYS A 52 10.69 -5.55 2.61
CA LYS A 52 11.82 -5.92 3.48
C LYS A 52 12.09 -4.82 4.50
N GLY A 53 12.23 -5.19 5.77
CA GLY A 53 12.69 -4.29 6.84
C GLY A 53 11.63 -3.92 7.89
N GLU A 54 10.33 -4.00 7.58
CA GLU A 54 9.27 -3.65 8.54
C GLU A 54 8.67 -4.86 9.26
N GLY A 55 8.94 -6.08 8.78
CA GLY A 55 8.36 -7.33 9.26
C GLY A 55 7.09 -7.76 8.51
N PRO A 56 6.42 -8.85 8.91
CA PRO A 56 5.26 -9.43 8.21
C PRO A 56 4.09 -8.46 8.04
N GLY A 57 3.29 -8.58 6.99
CA GLY A 57 2.07 -7.79 6.82
C GLY A 57 2.29 -6.38 6.23
N VAL A 58 3.49 -6.06 5.76
CA VAL A 58 3.79 -4.88 4.94
C VAL A 58 4.25 -5.36 3.57
N PHE A 59 3.70 -4.77 2.53
CA PHE A 59 3.87 -5.20 1.14
C PHE A 59 4.08 -3.99 0.23
N GLU A 60 4.61 -4.25 -0.95
CA GLU A 60 4.66 -3.31 -2.06
C GLU A 60 4.01 -3.92 -3.31
N LEU A 61 3.19 -3.14 -4.00
CA LEU A 61 2.84 -3.41 -5.40
C LEU A 61 3.92 -2.78 -6.28
N VAL A 62 4.26 -3.42 -7.39
CA VAL A 62 5.29 -2.96 -8.33
C VAL A 62 4.75 -3.01 -9.74
N GLU A 63 4.77 -1.88 -10.44
CA GLU A 63 4.39 -1.79 -11.85
C GLU A 63 5.47 -1.05 -12.65
N ASP A 64 5.80 -1.55 -13.84
CA ASP A 64 6.77 -0.94 -14.75
C ASP A 64 6.02 -0.27 -15.91
N HIS A 65 6.32 1.00 -16.16
CA HIS A 65 5.70 1.76 -17.25
C HIS A 65 6.71 2.70 -17.91
N ARG A 66 6.88 2.56 -19.23
CA ARG A 66 7.76 3.38 -20.09
C ARG A 66 9.16 3.64 -19.50
N GLY A 67 9.79 2.59 -18.97
CA GLY A 67 11.15 2.66 -18.42
C GLY A 67 11.24 3.18 -16.97
N GLY A 68 10.11 3.49 -16.33
CA GLY A 68 10.02 3.77 -14.90
C GLY A 68 9.41 2.61 -14.13
N THR A 69 9.88 2.38 -12.90
CA THR A 69 9.27 1.43 -11.95
C THR A 69 8.53 2.21 -10.87
N PHE A 70 7.24 1.97 -10.74
CA PHE A 70 6.35 2.60 -9.76
C PHE A 70 6.03 1.61 -8.65
N ARG A 71 5.83 2.11 -7.43
CA ARG A 71 5.55 1.29 -6.26
C ARG A 71 4.49 1.89 -5.37
N VAL A 72 3.67 1.00 -4.78
CA VAL A 72 2.69 1.34 -3.74
C VAL A 72 2.97 0.47 -2.52
N ALA A 73 3.49 1.08 -1.45
CA ALA A 73 3.69 0.42 -0.17
C ALA A 73 2.39 0.46 0.65
N TYR A 74 1.98 -0.69 1.18
CA TYR A 74 0.76 -0.82 1.97
C TYR A 74 0.91 -1.84 3.10
N THR A 75 0.01 -1.79 4.09
CA THR A 75 -0.04 -2.78 5.16
C THR A 75 -1.44 -3.37 5.36
N VAL A 76 -1.45 -4.65 5.70
CA VAL A 76 -2.64 -5.45 6.02
C VAL A 76 -2.60 -5.97 7.47
N ARG A 77 -1.69 -5.45 8.31
CA ARG A 77 -1.57 -5.83 9.74
C ARG A 77 -2.84 -5.56 10.53
N PHE A 78 -3.65 -4.64 10.05
CA PHE A 78 -4.84 -4.15 10.70
C PHE A 78 -6.06 -4.91 10.17
N ALA A 79 -6.66 -5.75 11.01
CA ALA A 79 -7.67 -6.71 10.55
C ALA A 79 -8.88 -6.05 9.85
N LYS A 80 -9.29 -4.87 10.33
CA LYS A 80 -10.47 -4.16 9.82
C LYS A 80 -10.18 -3.21 8.65
N ALA A 81 -8.92 -2.94 8.28
CA ALA A 81 -8.60 -1.93 7.27
C ALA A 81 -7.27 -2.15 6.55
N VAL A 82 -7.17 -1.66 5.32
CA VAL A 82 -5.92 -1.59 4.55
C VAL A 82 -5.39 -0.17 4.62
N TYR A 83 -4.08 -0.01 4.78
CA TYR A 83 -3.45 1.30 4.77
C TYR A 83 -2.42 1.39 3.66
N VAL A 84 -2.58 2.37 2.78
CA VAL A 84 -1.55 2.75 1.81
C VAL A 84 -0.63 3.77 2.46
N LEU A 85 0.64 3.39 2.56
CA LEU A 85 1.68 4.13 3.28
C LEU A 85 2.38 5.11 2.34
N HIS A 86 2.75 4.69 1.13
CA HIS A 86 3.51 5.53 0.23
C HIS A 86 3.37 5.08 -1.22
N CYS A 87 3.38 6.05 -2.14
CA CYS A 87 3.36 5.83 -3.58
C CYS A 87 4.53 6.61 -4.17
N PHE A 88 5.45 5.92 -4.84
CA PHE A 88 6.63 6.57 -5.42
C PHE A 88 7.09 5.90 -6.71
N GLN A 89 7.71 6.69 -7.59
CA GLN A 89 8.49 6.19 -8.71
C GLN A 89 9.94 6.02 -8.27
N LYS A 90 10.52 4.86 -8.54
CA LYS A 90 11.93 4.61 -8.31
C LYS A 90 12.76 5.50 -9.24
N LYS A 91 13.65 6.30 -8.65
CA LYS A 91 14.43 7.33 -9.38
C LYS A 91 15.58 6.77 -10.24
N SER A 92 16.02 5.52 -10.02
CA SER A 92 17.07 4.89 -10.82
C SER A 92 16.63 3.51 -11.32
N PRO A 93 16.69 3.26 -12.65
CA PRO A 93 16.44 1.93 -13.21
C PRO A 93 17.42 0.88 -12.67
N SER A 94 18.68 1.25 -12.42
CA SER A 94 19.78 0.32 -12.11
C SER A 94 20.04 0.06 -10.63
N GLY A 95 19.60 0.93 -9.71
CA GLY A 95 19.81 0.73 -8.28
C GLY A 95 18.88 -0.34 -7.72
N ALA A 96 19.35 -1.49 -7.23
CA ALA A 96 18.46 -2.53 -6.70
C ALA A 96 17.64 -2.09 -5.46
N HIS A 97 18.05 -1.00 -4.81
CA HIS A 97 17.53 -0.55 -3.53
C HIS A 97 16.58 0.64 -3.67
N THR A 98 15.50 0.60 -2.90
CA THR A 98 14.64 1.76 -2.65
C THR A 98 15.44 2.85 -1.93
N ALA A 99 15.23 4.11 -2.27
CA ALA A 99 15.97 5.21 -1.65
C ALA A 99 15.70 5.24 -0.14
N LYS A 100 16.74 5.56 0.66
CA LYS A 100 16.62 5.62 2.13
C LYS A 100 15.46 6.52 2.56
N THR A 101 15.24 7.62 1.86
CA THR A 101 14.14 8.56 2.10
C THR A 101 12.76 7.91 2.00
N ASP A 102 12.55 7.01 1.03
CA ASP A 102 11.27 6.31 0.87
C ASP A 102 11.11 5.23 1.95
N ILE A 103 12.20 4.56 2.35
CA ILE A 103 12.22 3.58 3.45
C ILE A 103 11.85 4.26 4.77
N ASP A 104 12.54 5.34 5.12
CA ASP A 104 12.30 6.10 6.36
C ASP A 104 10.84 6.61 6.39
N LEU A 105 10.33 7.09 5.25
CA LEU A 105 8.96 7.59 5.16
C LEU A 105 7.92 6.48 5.33
N ILE A 106 8.14 5.29 4.78
CA ILE A 106 7.26 4.12 4.99
C ILE A 106 7.24 3.74 6.47
N HIS A 107 8.40 3.72 7.14
CA HIS A 107 8.51 3.42 8.56
C HIS A 107 7.68 4.41 9.41
N GLU A 108 7.85 5.71 9.18
CA GLU A 108 7.09 6.73 9.92
C GLU A 108 5.59 6.66 9.63
N ARG A 109 5.20 6.45 8.37
CA ARG A 109 3.80 6.34 8.00
C ARG A 109 3.14 5.06 8.51
N LEU A 110 3.90 4.00 8.73
CA LEU A 110 3.41 2.78 9.38
C LEU A 110 3.05 3.03 10.85
N LYS A 111 3.81 3.88 11.56
CA LYS A 111 3.45 4.33 12.93
C LYS A 111 2.15 5.13 12.91
N LEU A 112 2.00 6.07 11.97
CA LEU A 112 0.77 6.85 11.80
C LEU A 112 -0.44 5.96 11.49
N ALA A 113 -0.28 4.97 10.62
CA ALA A 113 -1.34 4.00 10.31
C ALA A 113 -1.79 3.22 11.55
N ARG A 114 -0.86 2.85 12.44
CA ARG A 114 -1.18 2.21 13.71
C ARG A 114 -2.02 3.14 14.60
N SER A 115 -1.57 4.38 14.79
CA SER A 115 -2.31 5.35 15.61
C SER A 115 -3.70 5.66 15.06
N ASP A 116 -3.84 5.79 13.74
CA ASP A 116 -5.16 5.98 13.10
C ASP A 116 -6.06 4.75 13.29
N TYR A 117 -5.51 3.54 13.16
CA TYR A 117 -6.26 2.31 13.41
C TYR A 117 -6.75 2.22 14.86
N GLU A 118 -5.89 2.51 15.83
CA GLU A 118 -6.25 2.51 17.25
C GLU A 118 -7.32 3.57 17.55
N ALA A 119 -7.22 4.77 16.97
CA ALA A 119 -8.22 5.81 17.13
C ALA A 119 -9.59 5.43 16.53
N ARG A 120 -9.61 4.75 15.38
CA ARG A 120 -10.84 4.33 14.70
C ARG A 120 -11.50 3.10 15.31
N TYR A 121 -10.71 2.12 15.71
CA TYR A 121 -11.19 0.76 16.01
C TYR A 121 -10.79 0.25 17.40
N GLY A 122 -9.96 0.98 18.15
CA GLY A 122 -9.46 0.56 19.46
C GLY A 122 -10.50 0.56 20.58
N LYS A 123 -11.71 1.08 20.32
CA LYS A 123 -12.84 1.02 21.27
C LYS A 123 -13.77 -0.19 21.06
N ASP A 124 -13.53 -0.97 20.00
CA ASP A 124 -14.32 -2.17 19.66
C ASP A 124 -13.63 -3.48 20.11
N GLY A 125 -12.70 -3.40 21.05
CA GLY A 125 -11.89 -4.51 21.55
C GLY A 125 -12.18 -4.83 23.01
#